data_AF-A0A960TT95-F1
#
_entry.id   AF-A0A960TT95-F1
#
_cell.length_a   1.000
_cell.length_b   1.000
_cell.length_c   1.000
_cell.angle_alpha   90.00
_cell.angle_beta   90.00
_cell.angle_gamma   90.00
#
_symmetry.space_group_name_H-M   'P 1'
#
loop_
_entity.id
_entity.type
_entity.pdbx_description
1 polymer ?
#
loop_
_entity_poly.entity_id
_entity_poly.type
_entity_poly.pdbx_seq_one_letter_code
_entity_poly.pdbx_strand_id
1 'polypeptide(L)'
;MPQCFFATDLHGSAHRYAALFQRMAVEAPAAVFLGGDLAPHAFHADADFLPRVLGDGLRGVRRVLGDRVPRVFCILGNDDPGVLADDLALLELDGLLEHVHLRRTDLDGVPVYGCAWVPPTPFRLKDW
;
A
#
# COMPACT_ATOMS: atom_id res chain seq x y z
N MET A 1 13.79 -10.90 14.14
CA MET A 1 12.83 -9.89 13.64
C MET A 1 11.72 -10.63 12.94
N PRO A 2 10.45 -10.21 13.08
CA PRO A 2 9.35 -10.86 12.37
C PRO A 2 9.53 -10.72 10.86
N GLN A 3 8.99 -11.65 10.08
CA GLN A 3 9.03 -11.58 8.62
C GLN A 3 8.10 -10.45 8.16
N CYS A 4 8.63 -9.54 7.35
CA CYS A 4 7.86 -8.46 6.74
C CYS A 4 7.98 -8.55 5.22
N PHE A 5 6.93 -8.15 4.52
CA PHE A 5 6.97 -7.98 3.08
C PHE A 5 7.16 -6.52 2.71
N PHE A 6 7.89 -6.29 1.64
CA PHE A 6 7.97 -4.99 0.98
C PHE A 6 7.60 -5.19 -0.49
N ALA A 7 6.66 -4.38 -0.97
CA ALA A 7 6.21 -4.39 -2.37
C ALA A 7 6.08 -2.94 -2.87
N THR A 8 6.49 -2.71 -4.10
CA THR A 8 6.44 -1.41 -4.79
C THR A 8 6.24 -1.67 -6.28
N ASP A 9 5.96 -0.63 -7.06
CA ASP A 9 5.89 -0.69 -8.52
C ASP A 9 4.86 -1.74 -8.98
N LEU A 10 3.73 -1.83 -8.28
CA LEU A 10 2.67 -2.77 -8.66
C LEU A 10 2.01 -2.34 -9.97
N HIS A 11 2.00 -1.03 -10.26
CA HIS A 11 1.53 -0.41 -11.50
C HIS A 11 0.16 -0.93 -11.97
N GLY A 12 -0.76 -1.19 -11.04
CA GLY A 12 -2.08 -1.72 -11.33
C GLY A 12 -2.11 -3.17 -11.87
N SER A 13 -0.97 -3.88 -11.83
CA SER A 13 -0.87 -5.22 -12.41
C SER A 13 -1.66 -6.24 -11.58
N ALA A 14 -2.79 -6.70 -12.11
CA ALA A 14 -3.63 -7.71 -11.47
C ALA A 14 -2.85 -8.97 -11.06
N HIS A 15 -1.87 -9.40 -11.86
CA HIS A 15 -1.00 -10.53 -11.54
C HIS A 15 -0.10 -10.25 -10.33
N ARG A 16 0.51 -9.05 -10.23
CA ARG A 16 1.37 -8.69 -9.09
C ARG A 16 0.55 -8.57 -7.80
N TYR A 17 -0.64 -7.98 -7.88
CA TYR A 17 -1.58 -7.91 -6.74
C TYR A 17 -2.02 -9.30 -6.28
N ALA A 18 -2.43 -10.17 -7.22
CA ALA A 18 -2.83 -11.53 -6.89
C ALA A 18 -1.69 -12.31 -6.22
N ALA A 19 -0.46 -12.19 -6.74
CA ALA A 19 0.71 -12.79 -6.14
C ALA A 19 0.97 -12.26 -4.73
N LEU A 20 0.89 -10.93 -4.51
CA LEU A 20 1.05 -10.32 -3.19
C LEU A 20 0.03 -10.88 -2.19
N PHE A 21 -1.26 -10.85 -2.51
CA PHE A 21 -2.31 -11.33 -1.61
C PHE A 21 -2.19 -12.84 -1.32
N GLN A 22 -1.84 -13.63 -2.34
CA GLN A 22 -1.59 -15.06 -2.15
C GLN A 22 -0.43 -15.29 -1.18
N ARG A 23 0.70 -14.61 -1.36
CA ARG A 23 1.87 -14.76 -0.47
C ARG A 23 1.55 -14.28 0.94
N MET A 24 0.79 -13.19 1.09
CA MET A 24 0.32 -12.72 2.40
C MET A 24 -0.50 -13.80 3.11
N ALA A 25 -1.47 -14.39 2.40
CA ALA A 25 -2.34 -15.42 2.96
C ALA A 25 -1.61 -16.73 3.32
N VAL A 26 -0.56 -17.08 2.58
CA VAL A 26 0.23 -18.31 2.81
C VAL A 26 1.25 -18.12 3.94
N GLU A 27 1.97 -17.00 3.94
CA GLU A 27 3.10 -16.80 4.85
C GLU A 27 2.74 -16.03 6.12
N ALA A 28 1.62 -15.30 6.12
CA ALA A 28 1.17 -14.48 7.24
C ALA A 28 2.31 -13.63 7.84
N PRO A 29 2.94 -12.72 7.05
CA PRO A 29 3.98 -11.84 7.59
C PRO A 29 3.41 -10.98 8.72
N ALA A 30 4.27 -10.42 9.56
CA ALA A 30 3.82 -9.48 10.60
C ALA A 30 3.38 -8.14 10.01
N ALA A 31 4.05 -7.70 8.94
CA ALA A 31 3.71 -6.47 8.25
C ALA A 31 3.95 -6.55 6.74
N VAL A 32 3.23 -5.71 6.00
CA VAL A 32 3.42 -5.44 4.57
C VAL A 32 3.65 -3.95 4.40
N PHE A 33 4.72 -3.59 3.71
CA PHE A 33 5.04 -2.22 3.34
C PHE A 33 4.82 -2.04 1.84
N LEU A 34 3.93 -1.10 1.48
CA LEU A 34 3.65 -0.70 0.11
C LEU A 34 4.39 0.60 -0.18
N GLY A 35 5.40 0.51 -1.05
CA GLY A 35 6.41 1.54 -1.31
C GLY A 35 6.05 2.61 -2.34
N GLY A 36 4.87 2.54 -2.95
CA GLY A 36 4.42 3.45 -4.00
C GLY A 36 4.31 2.80 -5.37
N ASP A 37 3.91 3.61 -6.35
CA ASP A 37 3.66 3.24 -7.74
C ASP A 37 2.68 2.05 -7.84
N LEU A 38 1.55 2.22 -7.15
CA LEU A 38 0.53 1.20 -6.93
C LEU A 38 -0.47 1.13 -8.07
N ALA A 39 -0.90 2.29 -8.56
CA ALA A 39 -1.94 2.40 -9.55
C ALA A 39 -1.41 2.15 -10.98
N PRO A 40 -2.28 1.80 -11.95
CA PRO A 40 -1.92 1.93 -13.36
C PRO A 40 -1.44 3.36 -13.59
N HIS A 41 -0.33 3.55 -14.31
CA HIS A 41 0.33 4.87 -14.49
C HIS A 41 -0.65 6.04 -14.54
N ALA A 42 -0.28 7.16 -13.92
CA ALA A 42 -1.11 8.29 -13.52
C ALA A 42 -2.29 8.73 -14.42
N PHE A 43 -2.21 8.52 -15.74
CA PHE A 43 -3.29 8.84 -16.69
C PHE A 43 -4.45 7.83 -16.70
N HIS A 44 -4.33 6.71 -15.98
CA HIS A 44 -5.26 5.59 -16.05
C HIS A 44 -5.89 5.20 -14.71
N ALA A 45 -5.42 5.76 -13.60
CA ALA A 45 -6.02 5.52 -12.31
C ALA A 45 -7.16 6.52 -12.07
N ASP A 46 -8.36 5.98 -11.91
CA ASP A 46 -9.53 6.70 -11.41
C ASP A 46 -9.59 6.65 -9.87
N ALA A 47 -10.40 7.54 -9.30
CA ALA A 47 -10.86 7.36 -7.92
C ALA A 47 -11.51 5.97 -7.77
N ASP A 48 -11.48 5.41 -6.57
CA ASP A 48 -11.94 4.06 -6.24
C ASP A 48 -11.03 2.91 -6.74
N PHE A 49 -9.90 3.21 -7.41
CA PHE A 49 -8.96 2.16 -7.82
C PHE A 49 -8.42 1.38 -6.61
N LEU A 50 -7.91 2.05 -5.56
CA LEU A 50 -7.34 1.33 -4.42
C LEU A 50 -8.43 0.65 -3.55
N PRO A 51 -9.60 1.27 -3.25
CA PRO A 51 -10.71 0.59 -2.61
C PRO A 51 -11.11 -0.72 -3.30
N ARG A 52 -11.15 -0.72 -4.63
CA ARG A 52 -11.47 -1.92 -5.43
C ARG A 52 -10.33 -2.94 -5.42
N VAL A 53 -9.09 -2.54 -5.66
CA VAL A 53 -7.98 -3.51 -5.84
C VAL A 53 -7.32 -3.88 -4.51
N LEU A 54 -6.82 -2.88 -3.78
CA LEU A 54 -6.22 -3.10 -2.45
C LEU A 54 -7.28 -3.47 -1.43
N GLY A 55 -8.40 -2.74 -1.37
CA GLY A 55 -9.44 -2.98 -0.37
C GLY A 55 -10.01 -4.38 -0.44
N ASP A 56 -10.45 -4.83 -1.62
CA ASP A 56 -11.03 -6.17 -1.77
C ASP A 56 -9.99 -7.29 -1.54
N GLY A 57 -8.75 -7.09 -1.99
CA GLY A 57 -7.65 -8.01 -1.77
C GLY A 57 -7.30 -8.16 -0.28
N LEU A 58 -7.15 -7.05 0.44
CA LEU A 58 -6.85 -7.04 1.87
C LEU A 58 -8.00 -7.60 2.70
N ARG A 59 -9.26 -7.29 2.35
CA ARG A 59 -10.43 -7.96 2.96
C ARG A 59 -10.41 -9.47 2.71
N GLY A 60 -9.95 -9.90 1.53
CA GLY A 60 -9.71 -11.31 1.21
C GLY A 60 -8.68 -11.96 2.12
N VAL A 61 -7.51 -11.33 2.28
CA VAL A 61 -6.46 -11.81 3.19
C VAL A 61 -6.97 -11.86 4.63
N ARG A 62 -7.67 -10.82 5.09
CA ARG A 62 -8.27 -10.77 6.44
C ARG A 62 -9.26 -11.91 6.68
N ARG A 63 -10.10 -12.25 5.68
CA ARG A 63 -11.02 -13.41 5.76
C ARG A 63 -10.27 -14.74 5.94
N VAL A 64 -9.09 -14.89 5.36
CA VAL A 64 -8.28 -16.11 5.46
C VAL A 64 -7.47 -16.18 6.76
N LEU A 65 -6.87 -15.06 7.18
CA LEU A 65 -5.93 -15.03 8.31
C LEU A 65 -6.57 -14.70 9.66
N GLY A 66 -7.74 -14.04 9.67
CA GLY A 66 -8.37 -13.52 10.87
C GLY A 66 -7.43 -12.58 11.62
N ASP A 67 -7.22 -12.84 12.90
CA ASP A 67 -6.36 -12.04 13.79
C ASP A 67 -4.87 -12.08 13.43
N ARG A 68 -4.47 -12.99 12.54
CA ARG A 68 -3.08 -13.08 12.03
C ARG A 68 -2.85 -12.21 10.80
N VAL A 69 -3.80 -11.35 10.43
CA VAL A 69 -3.63 -10.46 9.28
C VAL A 69 -2.46 -9.49 9.53
N PRO A 70 -1.54 -9.31 8.56
CA PRO A 70 -0.46 -8.34 8.71
C PRO A 70 -0.99 -6.93 8.88
N ARG A 71 -0.24 -6.09 9.60
CA ARG A 71 -0.39 -4.64 9.47
C ARG A 71 0.12 -4.20 8.10
N VAL A 72 -0.60 -3.29 7.45
CA VAL A 72 -0.24 -2.81 6.11
C VAL A 72 0.08 -1.33 6.20
N PHE A 73 1.30 -0.95 5.83
CA PHE A 73 1.74 0.43 5.78
C PHE A 73 1.89 0.84 4.32
N CYS A 74 1.37 2.01 3.96
CA CYS A 74 1.33 2.46 2.58
C CYS A 74 1.89 3.87 2.43
N ILE A 75 2.63 4.09 1.35
CA ILE A 75 2.88 5.41 0.77
C ILE A 75 2.53 5.36 -0.72
N LEU A 76 2.26 6.53 -1.31
CA LEU A 76 2.04 6.69 -2.75
C LEU A 76 3.35 7.11 -3.43
N GLY A 77 3.62 6.57 -4.61
CA GLY A 77 4.80 6.90 -5.41
C GLY A 77 4.60 8.12 -6.31
N ASN A 78 5.50 8.32 -7.28
CA ASN A 78 5.38 9.39 -8.27
C ASN A 78 4.34 9.11 -9.34
N ASP A 79 4.14 7.84 -9.69
CA ASP A 79 3.20 7.46 -10.75
C ASP A 79 1.77 7.30 -10.20
N ASP A 80 1.59 7.43 -8.89
CA ASP A 80 0.30 7.47 -8.23
C ASP A 80 -0.30 8.88 -8.26
N PRO A 81 -1.49 9.07 -8.87
CA PRO A 81 -2.19 10.35 -8.82
C PRO A 81 -2.54 10.77 -7.39
N GLY A 82 -2.50 12.08 -7.12
CA GLY A 82 -2.89 12.63 -5.81
C GLY A 82 -4.33 12.33 -5.39
N VAL A 83 -5.24 12.08 -6.36
CA VAL A 83 -6.62 11.65 -6.06
C VAL A 83 -6.67 10.31 -5.29
N LEU A 84 -5.62 9.49 -5.37
CA LEU A 84 -5.53 8.25 -4.60
C LEU A 84 -5.26 8.46 -3.11
N ALA A 85 -4.95 9.68 -2.68
CA ALA A 85 -4.87 10.00 -1.26
C ALA A 85 -6.23 9.84 -0.56
N ASP A 86 -7.33 10.18 -1.24
CA ASP A 86 -8.69 10.02 -0.72
C ASP A 86 -9.04 8.52 -0.62
N ASP A 87 -8.68 7.75 -1.63
CA ASP A 87 -8.77 6.29 -1.64
C ASP A 87 -8.04 5.64 -0.44
N LEU A 88 -6.81 6.10 -0.14
CA LEU A 88 -6.06 5.63 1.03
C LEU A 88 -6.73 6.03 2.34
N ALA A 89 -7.30 7.23 2.42
CA ALA A 89 -8.03 7.67 3.62
C ALA A 89 -9.25 6.78 3.89
N LEU A 90 -9.99 6.38 2.85
CA LEU A 90 -11.10 5.43 2.98
C LEU A 90 -10.64 4.06 3.49
N LEU A 91 -9.54 3.54 2.94
CA LEU A 91 -8.97 2.26 3.38
C LEU A 91 -8.42 2.32 4.82
N GLU A 92 -7.88 3.45 5.24
CA GLU A 92 -7.43 3.70 6.61
C GLU A 92 -8.62 3.74 7.59
N LEU A 93 -9.74 4.38 7.21
CA LEU A 93 -10.99 4.36 8.00
C LEU A 93 -11.58 2.95 8.16
N ASP A 94 -11.47 2.11 7.13
CA ASP A 94 -11.84 0.69 7.18
C ASP A 94 -10.85 -0.18 7.98
N GLY A 95 -9.77 0.42 8.48
CA GLY A 95 -8.69 -0.24 9.20
C GLY A 95 -7.94 -1.26 8.36
N LEU A 96 -7.95 -1.15 7.03
CA LEU A 96 -7.30 -2.09 6.12
C LEU A 96 -5.80 -1.82 5.95
N LEU A 97 -5.39 -0.56 6.04
CA LEU A 97 -4.00 -0.12 5.98
C LEU A 97 -3.79 1.18 6.78
N GLU A 98 -2.54 1.56 6.96
CA GLU A 98 -2.12 2.85 7.52
C GLU A 98 -1.38 3.65 6.42
N HIS A 99 -1.87 4.85 6.08
CA HIS A 99 -1.16 5.74 5.17
C HIS A 99 -0.11 6.52 5.97
N VAL A 100 1.17 6.29 5.69
CA VAL A 100 2.28 6.75 6.55
C VAL A 100 3.12 7.90 5.98
N HIS A 101 2.71 8.52 4.85
CA HIS A 101 3.46 9.64 4.29
C HIS A 101 3.58 10.81 5.30
N LEU A 102 4.83 11.23 5.57
CA LEU A 102 5.18 12.26 6.57
C LEU A 102 4.69 11.95 7.99
N ARG A 103 4.47 10.67 8.29
CA ARG A 103 4.08 10.18 9.61
C ARG A 103 5.13 9.23 10.16
N ARG A 104 5.23 9.21 11.49
CA ARG A 104 5.92 8.19 12.26
C ARG A 104 4.88 7.31 12.94
N THR A 105 4.99 6.01 12.74
CA THR A 105 4.22 4.98 13.46
C THR A 105 5.18 3.97 14.09
N ASP A 106 4.65 2.89 14.64
CA ASP A 106 5.40 1.83 15.32
C ASP A 106 4.94 0.47 14.82
N LEU A 107 5.87 -0.48 14.69
CA LEU A 107 5.62 -1.90 14.49
C LEU A 107 6.36 -2.68 15.58
N ASP A 108 5.65 -3.10 16.61
CA ASP A 108 6.17 -3.90 17.73
C ASP A 108 7.44 -3.30 18.38
N GLY A 109 7.44 -1.99 18.62
CA GLY A 109 8.57 -1.25 19.18
C GLY A 109 9.62 -0.80 18.16
N VAL A 110 9.43 -1.12 16.88
CA VAL A 110 10.28 -0.66 15.78
C VAL A 110 9.62 0.56 15.12
N PRO A 111 10.26 1.74 15.12
CA PRO A 111 9.66 2.92 14.50
C PRO A 111 9.63 2.78 12.97
N VAL A 112 8.48 3.12 12.38
CA VAL A 112 8.24 3.13 10.93
C VAL A 112 8.02 4.57 10.49
N TYR A 113 8.70 4.97 9.41
CA TYR A 113 8.60 6.31 8.83
C TYR A 113 8.19 6.19 7.36
N GLY A 114 7.17 6.93 6.94
CA GLY A 114 6.84 7.06 5.52
C GLY A 114 7.40 8.33 4.93
N CYS A 115 8.22 8.18 3.89
CA CYS A 115 8.73 9.30 3.10
C CYS A 115 8.49 8.99 1.63
N ALA A 116 7.64 9.78 0.99
CA ALA A 116 7.22 9.56 -0.39
C ALA A 116 7.81 10.61 -1.33
N TRP A 117 8.89 11.25 -0.91
CA TRP A 117 9.62 12.24 -1.69
C TRP A 117 10.45 11.56 -2.77
N VAL A 118 10.35 12.08 -3.99
CA VAL A 118 11.28 11.75 -5.07
C VAL A 118 12.34 12.86 -5.10
N PRO A 119 13.64 12.53 -5.18
CA PRO A 119 14.67 13.54 -5.39
C PRO A 119 14.34 14.41 -6.62
N PRO A 120 14.84 15.65 -6.72
CA PRO A 120 14.64 16.45 -7.93
C PRO A 120 15.19 15.70 -9.14
N THR A 121 14.28 15.13 -9.93
CA THR A 121 14.56 14.33 -11.12
C THR A 121 13.75 14.90 -12.29
N PRO A 122 14.13 14.65 -13.56
CA PRO A 122 13.35 15.10 -14.71
C PRO A 122 12.02 14.34 -14.90
N PHE A 123 11.71 13.34 -14.06
CA PHE A 123 10.47 12.59 -14.09
C PHE A 123 9.34 13.40 -13.42
N ARG A 124 8.22 13.56 -14.12
CA ARG A 124 6.95 14.07 -13.57
C ARG A 124 6.18 12.82 -13.12
N LEU A 125 5.79 12.62 -11.85
CA LEU A 125 4.97 13.47 -10.97
C LEU A 125 5.44 13.46 -9.51
N LYS A 126 5.53 14.64 -8.87
CA LYS A 126 4.92 14.97 -7.56
C LYS A 126 5.03 16.48 -7.30
N ASP A 127 3.88 17.10 -7.01
CA ASP A 127 3.67 18.34 -6.23
C ASP A 127 2.24 18.22 -5.66
N TRP A 128 2.07 17.40 -4.63
CA TRP A 128 0.86 17.31 -3.80
C TRP A 128 1.21 16.79 -2.40
#